data_AF-A0A2E0AIF7-F1
#
_entry.id   AF-A0A2E0AIF7-F1
#
_cell.length_a   1.000
_cell.length_b   1.000
_cell.length_c   1.000
_cell.angle_alpha   90.00
_cell.angle_beta   90.00
_cell.angle_gamma   90.00
#
_symmetry.space_group_name_H-M   'P 1'
#
loop_
_entity.id
_entity.type
_entity.pdbx_description
1 polymer ?
#
loop_
_entity_poly.entity_id
_entity_poly.type
_entity_poly.pdbx_seq_one_letter_code
_entity_poly.pdbx_strand_id
1 'polypeptide(L)'
;MTEDQRYWYLASYPKSGNTWCRVFITELMRLAGDNPGEELNLNQDIETGAIASSRLWLDDQLGVNSCDLSFSELDPMRGRAGASAWLFAEGERFHKVHDAFQSPDSRGRPVVSTAGCSGVVYILRHPEDVAVSLSHFFSWPLEHCVDYLLDSSAALLPGERFGGNQVRQHMGRWDQHVRSWADQTQLPVLIMRYEDMLANGLETFAKLVKFLGLPAEAELIQQALDNTSIDRLKKLEEDVDGFAEKPAGCERFFRSGRTGEGAEQLSIEQRQRLAKGLSGVMKRFQYEGPELD
;
A
#
# COMPACT_ATOMS: atom_id res chain seq x y z
N MET A 1 -21.45 17.14 -2.45
CA MET A 1 -20.68 16.66 -1.29
C MET A 1 -19.91 17.84 -0.76
N THR A 2 -20.02 18.12 0.54
CA THR A 2 -19.14 19.10 1.19
C THR A 2 -17.69 18.60 1.08
N GLU A 3 -16.74 19.52 1.07
CA GLU A 3 -15.31 19.22 0.87
C GLU A 3 -14.75 18.24 1.93
N ASP A 4 -15.44 18.15 3.07
CA ASP A 4 -15.13 17.31 4.24
C ASP A 4 -15.42 15.81 4.12
N GLN A 5 -16.04 15.35 3.03
CA GLN A 5 -16.45 13.94 2.87
C GLN A 5 -15.59 13.16 1.85
N ARG A 6 -14.48 13.75 1.39
CA ARG A 6 -13.62 13.11 0.38
C ARG A 6 -12.65 12.14 1.05
N TYR A 7 -12.55 10.94 0.50
CA TYR A 7 -11.53 9.96 0.86
C TYR A 7 -10.75 9.48 -0.37
N TRP A 8 -9.54 8.99 -0.14
CA TRP A 8 -8.62 8.45 -1.13
C TRP A 8 -8.16 7.06 -0.70
N TYR A 9 -7.78 6.25 -1.68
CA TYR A 9 -7.07 5.00 -1.42
C TYR A 9 -5.57 5.18 -1.62
N LEU A 10 -4.79 4.63 -0.68
CA LEU A 10 -3.36 4.41 -0.82
C LEU A 10 -3.18 2.92 -1.15
N ALA A 11 -3.11 2.61 -2.44
CA ALA A 11 -3.03 1.25 -2.95
C ALA A 11 -1.58 0.88 -3.27
N SER A 12 -1.17 -0.34 -2.93
CA SER A 12 0.14 -0.85 -3.35
C SER A 12 0.21 -2.36 -3.25
N TYR A 13 1.02 -3.01 -4.08
CA TYR A 13 1.46 -4.37 -3.76
C TYR A 13 2.17 -4.33 -2.39
N PRO A 14 2.00 -5.33 -1.50
CA PRO A 14 2.69 -5.33 -0.22
C PRO A 14 4.18 -5.03 -0.35
N LYS A 15 4.72 -4.25 0.59
CA LYS A 15 6.14 -3.85 0.64
C LYS A 15 6.62 -2.88 -0.47
N SER A 16 5.71 -2.12 -1.07
CA SER A 16 6.05 -1.10 -2.07
C SER A 16 6.23 0.33 -1.52
N GLY A 17 6.08 0.57 -0.21
CA GLY A 17 6.30 1.90 0.39
C GLY A 17 5.05 2.62 0.91
N ASN A 18 3.92 1.91 1.06
CA ASN A 18 2.67 2.48 1.58
C ASN A 18 2.82 3.16 2.95
N THR A 19 3.51 2.52 3.90
CA THR A 19 3.73 3.09 5.22
C THR A 19 4.48 4.42 5.16
N TRP A 20 5.50 4.54 4.31
CA TRP A 20 6.24 5.80 4.18
C TRP A 20 5.36 6.92 3.63
N CYS A 21 4.53 6.63 2.61
CA CYS A 21 3.56 7.60 2.10
C CYS A 21 2.56 8.05 3.17
N ARG A 22 2.05 7.14 4.00
CA ARG A 22 1.11 7.45 5.09
C ARG A 22 1.78 8.32 6.17
N VAL A 23 2.97 7.94 6.60
CA VAL A 23 3.77 8.70 7.57
C VAL A 23 4.05 10.12 7.05
N PHE A 24 4.43 10.25 5.77
CA PHE A 24 4.61 11.57 5.15
C PHE A 24 3.33 12.40 5.19
N ILE A 25 2.18 11.82 4.83
CA ILE A 25 0.89 12.54 4.84
C ILE A 25 0.55 13.00 6.26
N THR A 26 0.68 12.12 7.26
CA THR A 26 0.45 12.45 8.67
C THR A 26 1.33 13.61 9.11
N GLU A 27 2.63 13.53 8.83
CA GLU A 27 3.59 14.56 9.23
C GLU A 27 3.33 15.90 8.54
N LEU A 28 3.00 15.89 7.24
CA LEU A 28 2.65 17.10 6.52
C LEU A 28 1.40 17.77 7.11
N MET A 29 0.37 16.99 7.42
CA MET A 29 -0.85 17.50 8.05
C MET A 29 -0.58 18.07 9.45
N ARG A 30 0.31 17.43 10.21
CA ARG A 30 0.76 17.90 11.53
C ARG A 30 1.50 19.24 11.43
N LEU A 31 2.42 19.36 10.48
CA LEU A 31 3.19 20.58 10.22
C LEU A 31 2.33 21.74 9.73
N ALA A 32 1.28 21.44 8.96
CA ALA A 32 0.33 22.43 8.45
C ALA A 32 -0.77 22.82 9.47
N GLY A 33 -0.91 22.05 10.56
CA GLY A 33 -1.92 22.26 11.59
C GLY A 33 -1.47 23.15 12.75
N ASP A 34 -2.29 23.23 13.79
CA ASP A 34 -2.11 24.15 14.93
C ASP A 34 -1.05 23.70 15.95
N ASN A 35 -0.60 22.43 15.91
CA ASN A 35 0.38 21.84 16.84
C ASN A 35 1.66 21.31 16.14
N PRO A 36 2.46 22.15 15.48
CA PRO A 36 3.68 21.72 14.79
C PRO A 36 4.83 21.31 15.73
N GLY A 37 4.68 21.48 17.05
CA GLY A 37 5.75 21.27 18.04
C GLY A 37 5.91 19.86 18.61
N GLU A 38 4.91 18.97 18.44
CA GLU A 38 4.97 17.59 18.97
C GLU A 38 5.62 16.63 17.96
N GLU A 39 6.52 15.75 18.41
CA GLU A 39 7.18 14.79 17.52
C GLU A 39 6.22 13.68 17.08
N LEU A 40 6.34 13.23 15.82
CA LEU A 40 5.49 12.19 15.24
C LEU A 40 5.59 10.88 16.01
N ASN A 41 4.45 10.35 16.48
CA ASN A 41 4.34 9.02 17.06
C ASN A 41 3.76 8.03 16.05
N LEU A 42 4.58 7.04 15.63
CA LEU A 42 4.18 6.08 14.59
C LEU A 42 2.94 5.23 14.96
N ASN A 43 2.75 4.89 16.24
CA ASN A 43 1.68 4.00 16.66
C ASN A 43 0.38 4.75 17.02
N GLN A 44 0.47 6.07 17.24
CA GLN A 44 -0.68 6.92 17.59
C GLN A 44 -1.16 7.75 16.40
N ASP A 45 -0.24 8.26 15.57
CA ASP A 45 -0.58 9.30 14.58
C ASP A 45 -0.81 8.75 13.17
N ILE A 46 -0.37 7.52 12.87
CA ILE A 46 -0.61 6.87 11.56
C ILE A 46 -2.02 6.27 11.50
N GLU A 47 -3.02 6.98 11.99
CA GLU A 47 -4.44 6.64 11.90
C GLU A 47 -5.07 7.33 10.67
N THR A 48 -4.41 7.18 9.52
CA THR A 48 -4.81 7.78 8.25
C THR A 48 -6.12 7.22 7.68
N GLY A 49 -6.64 6.14 8.26
CA GLY A 49 -7.91 5.48 7.92
C GLY A 49 -7.86 3.97 8.11
N ALA A 50 -9.02 3.34 8.26
CA ALA A 50 -9.13 1.88 8.31
C ALA A 50 -8.55 1.22 7.05
N ILE A 51 -7.79 0.13 7.23
CA ILE A 51 -7.37 -0.74 6.12
C ILE A 51 -8.61 -1.36 5.47
N ALA A 52 -8.68 -1.40 4.14
CA ALA A 52 -9.85 -1.90 3.40
C ALA A 52 -10.15 -3.41 3.63
N SER A 53 -9.21 -4.14 4.23
CA SER A 53 -9.39 -5.53 4.65
C SER A 53 -9.83 -5.67 6.11
N SER A 54 -10.04 -4.57 6.85
CA SER A 54 -10.46 -4.59 8.25
C SER A 54 -11.79 -5.32 8.37
N ARG A 55 -11.78 -6.43 9.12
CA ARG A 55 -12.99 -7.25 9.31
C ARG A 55 -14.04 -6.49 10.09
N LEU A 56 -13.63 -5.87 11.20
CA LEU A 56 -14.53 -5.09 12.05
C LEU A 56 -15.27 -4.02 11.25
N TRP A 57 -14.53 -3.28 10.41
CA TRP A 57 -15.11 -2.24 9.56
C TRP A 57 -16.02 -2.84 8.48
N LEU A 58 -15.58 -3.87 7.77
CA LEU A 58 -16.39 -4.52 6.73
C LEU A 58 -17.70 -5.09 7.28
N ASP A 59 -17.65 -5.77 8.43
CA ASP A 59 -18.82 -6.38 9.06
C ASP A 59 -19.83 -5.32 9.51
N ASP A 60 -19.35 -4.21 10.08
CA ASP A 60 -20.18 -3.05 10.44
C ASP A 60 -20.86 -2.43 9.20
N GLN A 61 -20.10 -2.23 8.12
CA GLN A 61 -20.62 -1.64 6.89
C GLN A 61 -21.60 -2.56 6.13
N LEU A 62 -21.36 -3.87 6.15
CA LEU A 62 -22.17 -4.84 5.40
C LEU A 62 -23.35 -5.37 6.23
N GLY A 63 -23.33 -5.23 7.55
CA GLY A 63 -24.34 -5.77 8.46
C GLY A 63 -24.36 -7.30 8.54
N VAL A 64 -23.25 -7.95 8.16
CA VAL A 64 -23.10 -9.41 8.15
C VAL A 64 -21.73 -9.79 8.70
N ASN A 65 -21.64 -10.93 9.36
CA ASN A 65 -20.36 -11.48 9.81
C ASN A 65 -19.61 -12.09 8.62
N SER A 66 -18.51 -11.47 8.19
CA SER A 66 -17.73 -11.96 7.05
C SER A 66 -17.04 -13.31 7.29
N CYS A 67 -16.98 -13.82 8.53
CA CYS A 67 -16.51 -15.19 8.80
C CYS A 67 -17.49 -16.27 8.31
N ASP A 68 -18.76 -15.91 8.08
CA ASP A 68 -19.79 -16.84 7.61
C ASP A 68 -19.88 -16.90 6.08
N LEU A 69 -19.06 -16.10 5.38
CA LEU A 69 -19.09 -15.95 3.92
C LEU A 69 -17.86 -16.59 3.27
N SER A 70 -18.09 -17.30 2.17
CA SER A 70 -17.01 -17.69 1.25
C SER A 70 -16.45 -16.47 0.52
N PHE A 71 -15.27 -16.61 -0.09
CA PHE A 71 -14.70 -15.53 -0.91
C PHE A 71 -15.61 -15.12 -2.07
N SER A 72 -16.30 -16.08 -2.69
CA SER A 72 -17.23 -15.87 -3.81
C SER A 72 -18.51 -15.10 -3.42
N GLU A 73 -18.81 -15.06 -2.12
CA GLU A 73 -19.92 -14.30 -1.52
C GLU A 73 -19.43 -12.93 -1.03
N LEU A 74 -18.29 -12.90 -0.34
CA LEU A 74 -17.74 -11.69 0.27
C LEU A 74 -17.20 -10.69 -0.77
N ASP A 75 -16.34 -11.10 -1.69
CA ASP A 75 -15.63 -10.19 -2.60
C ASP A 75 -16.57 -9.31 -3.46
N PRO A 76 -17.68 -9.83 -4.02
CA PRO A 76 -18.67 -9.00 -4.72
C PRO A 76 -19.40 -7.98 -3.83
N MET A 77 -19.41 -8.19 -2.51
CA MET A 77 -20.03 -7.30 -1.52
C MET A 77 -19.05 -6.25 -1.00
N ARG A 78 -17.74 -6.54 -0.93
CA ARG A 78 -16.72 -5.62 -0.41
C ARG A 78 -16.73 -4.26 -1.12
N GLY A 79 -16.96 -4.24 -2.44
CA GLY A 79 -17.10 -3.00 -3.22
C GLY A 79 -18.32 -2.13 -2.86
N ARG A 80 -19.21 -2.59 -1.98
CA ARG A 80 -20.35 -1.83 -1.45
C ARG A 80 -20.11 -1.33 -0.03
N ALA A 81 -19.13 -1.89 0.69
CA ALA A 81 -18.76 -1.42 2.01
C ALA A 81 -18.21 0.01 1.91
N GLY A 82 -18.74 0.93 2.73
CA GLY A 82 -18.37 2.35 2.68
C GLY A 82 -19.15 3.20 1.65
N ALA A 83 -20.14 2.64 0.94
CA ALA A 83 -21.07 3.47 0.14
C ALA A 83 -21.92 4.41 1.03
N SER A 84 -22.06 4.05 2.31
CA SER A 84 -22.64 4.90 3.34
C SER A 84 -21.57 5.87 3.85
N ALA A 85 -21.47 7.05 3.21
CA ALA A 85 -20.49 8.11 3.53
C ALA A 85 -20.47 8.62 4.99
N TRP A 86 -21.41 8.16 5.82
CA TRP A 86 -21.64 8.62 7.19
C TRP A 86 -20.76 7.96 8.26
N LEU A 87 -19.97 6.94 7.90
CA LEU A 87 -19.20 6.13 8.86
C LEU A 87 -17.68 6.27 8.75
N PHE A 88 -17.19 7.13 7.87
CA PHE A 88 -15.80 7.60 7.96
C PHE A 88 -15.76 8.68 9.04
N ALA A 89 -15.05 8.44 10.14
CA ALA A 89 -14.81 9.47 11.15
C ALA A 89 -14.15 10.69 10.49
N GLU A 90 -14.40 11.91 11.01
CA GLU A 90 -13.97 13.19 10.43
C GLU A 90 -12.43 13.32 10.17
N GLY A 91 -11.61 12.34 10.57
CA GLY A 91 -10.16 12.27 10.30
C GLY A 91 -9.67 11.16 9.34
N GLU A 92 -10.49 10.18 8.98
CA GLU A 92 -10.05 9.01 8.21
C GLU A 92 -10.23 9.20 6.70
N ARG A 93 -9.27 9.86 6.03
CA ARG A 93 -9.37 10.19 4.59
C ARG A 93 -8.50 9.35 3.68
N PHE A 94 -7.58 8.55 4.19
CA PHE A 94 -6.59 7.82 3.39
C PHE A 94 -6.56 6.33 3.76
N HIS A 95 -7.33 5.54 3.01
CA HIS A 95 -7.48 4.11 3.30
C HIS A 95 -6.42 3.27 2.60
N LYS A 96 -5.73 2.43 3.37
CA LYS A 96 -4.73 1.50 2.87
C LYS A 96 -5.38 0.31 2.17
N VAL A 97 -4.87 -0.05 0.99
CA VAL A 97 -5.34 -1.21 0.21
C VAL A 97 -4.15 -2.00 -0.33
N HIS A 98 -4.13 -3.31 -0.06
CA HIS A 98 -3.21 -4.24 -0.71
C HIS A 98 -3.88 -5.19 -1.68
N ASP A 99 -5.21 -5.28 -1.71
CA ASP A 99 -5.90 -6.02 -2.75
C ASP A 99 -5.63 -5.43 -4.13
N ALA A 100 -5.60 -6.29 -5.15
CA ALA A 100 -5.85 -5.89 -6.52
C ALA A 100 -7.23 -5.22 -6.60
N PHE A 101 -7.40 -4.28 -7.54
CA PHE A 101 -8.66 -3.56 -7.67
C PHE A 101 -9.85 -4.51 -7.88
N GLN A 102 -9.62 -5.64 -8.54
CA GLN A 102 -10.58 -6.72 -8.74
C GLN A 102 -9.93 -8.05 -8.35
N SER A 103 -10.71 -8.96 -7.78
CA SER A 103 -10.31 -10.37 -7.56
C SER A 103 -11.05 -11.31 -8.53
N PRO A 104 -10.59 -12.56 -8.71
CA PRO A 104 -11.33 -13.58 -9.45
C PRO A 104 -12.76 -13.79 -8.93
N ASP A 105 -12.96 -13.65 -7.62
CA ASP A 105 -14.24 -13.86 -6.94
C ASP A 105 -15.16 -12.63 -6.99
N SER A 106 -14.62 -11.44 -7.30
CA SER A 106 -15.35 -10.17 -7.31
C SER A 106 -16.38 -10.01 -8.44
N ARG A 107 -16.42 -10.95 -9.40
CA ARG A 107 -17.31 -10.91 -10.59
C ARG A 107 -17.13 -9.64 -11.43
N GLY A 108 -15.88 -9.18 -11.55
CA GLY A 108 -15.52 -7.96 -12.29
C GLY A 108 -15.90 -6.66 -11.59
N ARG A 109 -16.28 -6.72 -10.31
CA ARG A 109 -16.53 -5.53 -9.48
C ARG A 109 -15.28 -5.13 -8.72
N PRO A 110 -15.12 -3.85 -8.38
CA PRO A 110 -14.04 -3.46 -7.48
C PRO A 110 -14.24 -4.11 -6.11
N VAL A 111 -13.15 -4.53 -5.48
CA VAL A 111 -13.16 -5.05 -4.09
C VAL A 111 -13.18 -3.93 -3.04
N VAL A 112 -13.17 -2.68 -3.48
CA VAL A 112 -13.31 -1.47 -2.66
C VAL A 112 -14.43 -0.60 -3.23
N SER A 113 -15.07 0.23 -2.39
CA SER A 113 -16.10 1.15 -2.86
C SER A 113 -15.49 2.27 -3.69
N THR A 114 -16.05 2.52 -4.87
CA THR A 114 -15.72 3.66 -5.72
C THR A 114 -16.63 4.86 -5.46
N ALA A 115 -17.73 4.67 -4.72
CA ALA A 115 -18.69 5.73 -4.42
C ALA A 115 -18.12 6.70 -3.38
N GLY A 116 -18.06 7.99 -3.72
CA GLY A 116 -17.53 9.03 -2.83
C GLY A 116 -15.99 9.10 -2.76
N CYS A 117 -15.29 8.16 -3.39
CA CYS A 117 -13.83 8.18 -3.49
C CYS A 117 -13.36 9.27 -4.47
N SER A 118 -12.38 10.06 -4.05
CA SER A 118 -11.79 11.13 -4.87
C SER A 118 -10.66 10.65 -5.78
N GLY A 119 -10.03 9.51 -5.45
CA GLY A 119 -8.98 8.93 -6.28
C GLY A 119 -8.11 7.94 -5.52
N VAL A 120 -7.14 7.40 -6.25
CA VAL A 120 -6.17 6.40 -5.77
C VAL A 120 -4.76 6.93 -5.98
N VAL A 121 -3.94 6.81 -4.95
CA VAL A 121 -2.48 6.86 -5.08
C VAL A 121 -1.99 5.42 -5.13
N TYR A 122 -1.45 5.02 -6.28
CA TYR A 122 -0.88 3.70 -6.48
C TYR A 122 0.65 3.76 -6.36
N ILE A 123 1.19 3.09 -5.34
CA ILE A 123 2.65 3.05 -5.10
C ILE A 123 3.22 1.78 -5.72
N LEU A 124 4.06 1.99 -6.72
CA LEU A 124 4.73 0.97 -7.52
C LEU A 124 6.19 0.84 -7.06
N ARG A 125 6.70 -0.39 -6.94
CA ARG A 125 8.11 -0.65 -6.62
C ARG A 125 8.63 -1.78 -7.49
N HIS A 126 9.91 -1.74 -7.82
CA HIS A 126 10.58 -2.77 -8.61
C HIS A 126 10.32 -4.18 -8.03
N PRO A 127 9.89 -5.16 -8.85
CA PRO A 127 9.47 -6.48 -8.33
C PRO A 127 10.60 -7.23 -7.63
N GLU A 128 11.86 -7.07 -8.06
CA GLU A 128 13.02 -7.67 -7.38
C GLU A 128 13.19 -7.14 -5.95
N ASP A 129 13.04 -5.81 -5.74
CA ASP A 129 13.12 -5.20 -4.42
C ASP A 129 11.91 -5.57 -3.54
N VAL A 130 10.75 -5.75 -4.16
CA VAL A 130 9.55 -6.27 -3.47
C VAL A 130 9.80 -7.69 -2.97
N ALA A 131 10.41 -8.58 -3.78
CA ALA A 131 10.72 -9.95 -3.38
C ALA A 131 11.62 -10.01 -2.14
N VAL A 132 12.71 -9.24 -2.15
CA VAL A 132 13.62 -9.12 -1.00
C VAL A 132 12.90 -8.54 0.22
N SER A 133 12.08 -7.50 0.02
CA SER A 133 11.36 -6.89 1.14
C SER A 133 10.29 -7.80 1.74
N LEU A 134 9.64 -8.66 0.94
CA LEU A 134 8.73 -9.70 1.40
C LEU A 134 9.46 -10.78 2.19
N SER A 135 10.62 -11.23 1.69
CA SER A 135 11.44 -12.25 2.36
C SER A 135 11.79 -11.84 3.78
N HIS A 136 12.25 -10.60 3.99
CA HIS A 136 12.54 -10.09 5.33
C HIS A 136 11.30 -9.89 6.20
N PHE A 137 10.17 -9.48 5.60
CA PHE A 137 8.97 -9.16 6.35
C PHE A 137 8.24 -10.41 6.85
N PHE A 138 8.10 -11.42 5.99
CA PHE A 138 7.44 -12.68 6.34
C PHE A 138 8.40 -13.80 6.75
N SER A 139 9.71 -13.53 6.76
CA SER A 139 10.76 -14.53 6.94
C SER A 139 10.67 -15.68 5.93
N TRP A 140 10.22 -15.38 4.71
CA TRP A 140 10.07 -16.33 3.62
C TRP A 140 11.38 -16.51 2.86
N PRO A 141 11.67 -17.71 2.33
CA PRO A 141 12.76 -17.89 1.37
C PRO A 141 12.55 -17.02 0.13
N LEU A 142 13.63 -16.45 -0.42
CA LEU A 142 13.57 -15.60 -1.63
C LEU A 142 12.89 -16.32 -2.81
N GLU A 143 13.12 -17.62 -2.96
CA GLU A 143 12.48 -18.44 -3.99
C GLU A 143 10.95 -18.40 -3.88
N HIS A 144 10.43 -18.54 -2.66
CA HIS A 144 8.99 -18.44 -2.41
C HIS A 144 8.46 -17.05 -2.72
N CYS A 145 9.22 -15.98 -2.44
CA CYS A 145 8.82 -14.62 -2.79
C CYS A 145 8.77 -14.39 -4.31
N VAL A 146 9.70 -14.98 -5.06
CA VAL A 146 9.69 -14.94 -6.53
C VAL A 146 8.47 -15.67 -7.08
N ASP A 147 8.20 -16.88 -6.59
CA ASP A 147 7.00 -17.65 -6.96
C ASP A 147 5.72 -16.87 -6.65
N TYR A 148 5.66 -16.27 -5.45
CA TYR A 148 4.53 -15.47 -5.00
C TYR A 148 4.24 -14.27 -5.90
N LEU A 149 5.27 -13.56 -6.37
CA LEU A 149 5.10 -12.44 -7.31
C LEU A 149 4.65 -12.89 -8.71
N LEU A 150 4.88 -14.15 -9.05
CA LEU A 150 4.50 -14.78 -10.33
C LEU A 150 3.16 -15.56 -10.25
N ASP A 151 2.59 -15.71 -9.06
CA ASP A 151 1.37 -16.46 -8.82
C ASP A 151 0.12 -15.57 -8.99
N SER A 152 -0.78 -15.97 -9.89
CA SER A 152 -2.07 -15.27 -10.11
C SER A 152 -3.07 -15.47 -8.97
N SER A 153 -2.82 -16.42 -8.06
CA SER A 153 -3.66 -16.70 -6.89
C SER A 153 -3.12 -16.09 -5.59
N ALA A 154 -1.97 -15.39 -5.63
CA ALA A 154 -1.33 -14.82 -4.46
C ALA A 154 -2.30 -13.99 -3.61
N ALA A 155 -2.39 -14.32 -2.33
CA ALA A 155 -3.27 -13.66 -1.37
C ALA A 155 -2.66 -13.65 0.03
N LEU A 156 -2.89 -12.56 0.78
CA LEU A 156 -2.62 -12.53 2.21
C LEU A 156 -3.87 -13.05 2.92
N LEU A 157 -3.66 -13.85 3.96
CA LEU A 157 -4.74 -14.54 4.67
C LEU A 157 -5.62 -15.37 3.70
N PRO A 158 -5.03 -16.33 2.96
CA PRO A 158 -5.75 -17.07 1.91
C PRO A 158 -6.81 -18.05 2.43
N GLY A 159 -6.95 -18.22 3.75
CA GLY A 159 -7.90 -19.16 4.35
C GLY A 159 -9.29 -18.55 4.58
N GLU A 160 -10.34 -19.30 4.24
CA GLU A 160 -11.75 -18.86 4.35
C GLU A 160 -12.27 -18.81 5.79
N ARG A 161 -11.62 -19.47 6.76
CA ARG A 161 -12.18 -19.72 8.11
C ARG A 161 -11.25 -19.33 9.25
N PHE A 162 -10.70 -18.12 9.22
CA PHE A 162 -9.91 -17.60 10.32
C PHE A 162 -10.57 -16.36 10.93
N GLY A 163 -10.92 -16.44 12.21
CA GLY A 163 -11.44 -15.34 13.03
C GLY A 163 -10.36 -14.30 13.37
N GLY A 164 -9.63 -13.84 12.36
CA GLY A 164 -8.65 -12.77 12.46
C GLY A 164 -9.26 -11.41 12.16
N ASN A 165 -8.53 -10.35 12.51
CA ASN A 165 -8.98 -8.96 12.38
C ASN A 165 -9.08 -8.45 10.93
N GLN A 166 -8.64 -9.24 9.95
CA GLN A 166 -8.69 -8.90 8.53
C GLN A 166 -9.28 -10.04 7.69
N VAL A 167 -9.90 -9.67 6.57
CA VAL A 167 -10.34 -10.59 5.51
C VAL A 167 -9.20 -10.88 4.53
N ARG A 168 -9.38 -11.88 3.66
CA ARG A 168 -8.43 -12.18 2.58
C ARG A 168 -8.15 -10.93 1.76
N GLN A 169 -6.88 -10.65 1.52
CA GLN A 169 -6.44 -9.66 0.55
C GLN A 169 -5.96 -10.41 -0.69
N HIS A 170 -6.68 -10.31 -1.80
CA HIS A 170 -6.25 -10.94 -3.05
C HIS A 170 -5.35 -9.99 -3.82
N MET A 171 -4.08 -10.35 -4.05
CA MET A 171 -3.17 -9.52 -4.85
C MET A 171 -3.06 -10.04 -6.28
N GLY A 172 -3.04 -11.36 -6.44
CA GLY A 172 -2.66 -12.01 -7.69
C GLY A 172 -1.21 -11.67 -8.08
N ARG A 173 -0.90 -11.89 -9.36
CA ARG A 173 0.46 -11.70 -9.87
C ARG A 173 0.84 -10.22 -9.82
N TRP A 174 2.10 -9.90 -9.56
CA TRP A 174 2.53 -8.50 -9.39
C TRP A 174 2.11 -7.58 -10.56
N ASP A 175 2.30 -8.02 -11.80
CA ASP A 175 1.93 -7.22 -12.98
C ASP A 175 0.40 -7.17 -13.20
N GLN A 176 -0.36 -8.19 -12.78
CA GLN A 176 -1.82 -8.17 -12.79
C GLN A 176 -2.34 -7.16 -11.76
N HIS A 177 -1.75 -7.16 -10.56
CA HIS A 177 -2.05 -6.19 -9.51
C HIS A 177 -1.82 -4.75 -10.01
N VAL A 178 -0.66 -4.49 -10.61
CA VAL A 178 -0.33 -3.16 -11.18
C VAL A 178 -1.34 -2.75 -12.23
N ARG A 179 -1.66 -3.63 -13.20
CA ARG A 179 -2.66 -3.34 -14.24
C ARG A 179 -4.04 -3.10 -13.66
N SER A 180 -4.46 -3.87 -12.66
CA SER A 180 -5.79 -3.75 -12.04
C SER A 180 -6.04 -2.33 -11.50
N TRP A 181 -5.01 -1.68 -10.94
CA TRP A 181 -5.10 -0.32 -10.43
C TRP A 181 -4.76 0.74 -11.47
N ALA A 182 -3.77 0.50 -12.33
CA ALA A 182 -3.32 1.48 -13.32
C ALA A 182 -4.29 1.65 -14.50
N ASP A 183 -5.03 0.59 -14.85
CA ASP A 183 -5.86 0.54 -16.07
C ASP A 183 -7.36 0.69 -15.79
N GLN A 184 -7.78 0.64 -14.52
CA GLN A 184 -9.17 0.91 -14.18
C GLN A 184 -9.53 2.39 -14.45
N THR A 185 -10.78 2.63 -14.84
CA THR A 185 -11.27 3.96 -15.23
C THR A 185 -12.35 4.50 -14.31
N GLN A 186 -12.65 3.80 -13.20
CA GLN A 186 -13.70 4.20 -12.25
C GLN A 186 -13.23 5.31 -11.31
N LEU A 187 -11.92 5.36 -11.00
CA LEU A 187 -11.31 6.34 -10.11
C LEU A 187 -10.11 7.01 -10.77
N PRO A 188 -9.86 8.31 -10.54
CA PRO A 188 -8.59 8.95 -10.89
C PRO A 188 -7.41 8.24 -10.19
N VAL A 189 -6.29 8.07 -10.88
CA VAL A 189 -5.10 7.39 -10.34
C VAL A 189 -3.86 8.26 -10.48
N LEU A 190 -3.16 8.46 -9.37
CA LEU A 190 -1.78 8.93 -9.35
C LEU A 190 -0.86 7.72 -9.13
N ILE A 191 -0.03 7.40 -10.12
CA ILE A 191 0.98 6.35 -9.99
C ILE A 191 2.29 6.99 -9.53
N MET A 192 2.86 6.45 -8.46
CA MET A 192 4.14 6.88 -7.89
C MET A 192 5.10 5.69 -7.83
N ARG A 193 6.33 5.88 -8.30
CA ARG A 193 7.39 4.88 -8.13
C ARG A 193 8.10 5.11 -6.82
N TYR A 194 8.33 4.05 -6.05
CA TYR A 194 9.12 4.08 -4.82
C TYR A 194 10.55 4.59 -5.08
N GLU A 195 11.10 4.28 -6.25
CA GLU A 195 12.41 4.76 -6.67
C GLU A 195 12.42 6.29 -6.84
N ASP A 196 11.36 6.88 -7.39
CA ASP A 196 11.23 8.33 -7.56
C ASP A 196 10.96 9.05 -6.24
N MET A 197 10.30 8.39 -5.28
CA MET A 197 10.12 8.90 -3.91
C MET A 197 11.48 9.09 -3.21
N LEU A 198 12.45 8.23 -3.50
CA LEU A 198 13.81 8.33 -2.94
C LEU A 198 14.70 9.29 -3.71
N ALA A 199 14.71 9.18 -5.04
CA ALA A 199 15.61 9.96 -5.89
C ALA A 199 15.16 11.42 -6.04
N ASN A 200 13.85 11.63 -6.17
CA ASN A 200 13.23 12.92 -6.50
C ASN A 200 12.09 13.25 -5.52
N GLY A 201 12.37 13.09 -4.21
CA GLY A 201 11.36 13.18 -3.15
C GLY A 201 10.50 14.44 -3.23
N LEU A 202 11.11 15.64 -3.27
CA LEU A 202 10.36 16.90 -3.30
C LEU A 202 9.38 16.97 -4.48
N GLU A 203 9.81 16.62 -5.69
CA GLU A 203 8.95 16.66 -6.89
C GLU A 203 7.84 15.60 -6.81
N THR A 204 8.19 14.39 -6.40
CA THR A 204 7.26 13.26 -6.32
C THR A 204 6.17 13.52 -5.29
N PHE A 205 6.54 14.00 -4.10
CA PHE A 205 5.59 14.32 -3.05
C PHE A 205 4.84 15.63 -3.30
N ALA A 206 5.39 16.60 -4.03
CA ALA A 206 4.62 17.77 -4.50
C ALA A 206 3.46 17.36 -5.43
N LYS A 207 3.66 16.35 -6.30
CA LYS A 207 2.58 15.78 -7.12
C LYS A 207 1.53 15.08 -6.26
N LEU A 208 1.97 14.34 -5.23
CA LEU A 208 1.10 13.67 -4.27
C LEU A 208 0.19 14.66 -3.55
N VAL A 209 0.74 15.67 -2.87
CA VAL A 209 -0.04 16.60 -2.05
C VAL A 209 -1.06 17.37 -2.90
N LYS A 210 -0.67 17.76 -4.12
CA LYS A 210 -1.57 18.40 -5.07
C LYS A 210 -2.73 17.48 -5.49
N PHE A 211 -2.46 16.20 -5.72
CA PHE A 211 -3.48 15.21 -6.06
C PHE A 211 -4.45 14.93 -4.90
N LEU A 212 -3.93 14.94 -3.67
CA LEU A 212 -4.73 14.75 -2.45
C LEU A 212 -5.45 16.03 -1.98
N GLY A 213 -5.16 17.19 -2.58
CA GLY A 213 -5.71 18.47 -2.14
C GLY A 213 -5.18 18.92 -0.77
N LEU A 214 -3.96 18.51 -0.42
CA LEU A 214 -3.27 18.88 0.81
C LEU A 214 -2.44 20.17 0.63
N PRO A 215 -2.00 20.81 1.74
CA PRO A 215 -1.04 21.92 1.70
C PRO A 215 0.18 21.57 0.84
N ALA A 216 0.54 22.49 -0.06
CA ALA A 216 1.48 22.24 -1.17
C ALA A 216 2.69 23.18 -1.14
N GLU A 217 2.96 23.80 0.01
CA GLU A 217 4.12 24.64 0.28
C GLU A 217 5.40 23.79 0.23
N ALA A 218 6.36 24.22 -0.58
CA ALA A 218 7.60 23.46 -0.80
C ALA A 218 8.39 23.25 0.51
N GLU A 219 8.37 24.25 1.39
CA GLU A 219 9.03 24.21 2.70
C GLU A 219 8.40 23.15 3.60
N LEU A 220 7.06 23.04 3.64
CA LEU A 220 6.35 22.04 4.44
C LEU A 220 6.60 20.63 3.89
N ILE A 221 6.56 20.46 2.57
CA ILE A 221 6.87 19.18 1.92
C ILE A 221 8.30 18.75 2.25
N GLN A 222 9.27 19.67 2.12
CA GLN A 222 10.67 19.37 2.42
C GLN A 222 10.86 19.02 3.90
N GLN A 223 10.24 19.77 4.80
CA GLN A 223 10.32 19.50 6.23
C GLN A 223 9.67 18.15 6.60
N ALA A 224 8.53 17.81 5.99
CA ALA A 224 7.89 16.51 6.16
C ALA A 224 8.77 15.37 5.62
N LEU A 225 9.42 15.55 4.46
CA LEU A 225 10.37 14.57 3.91
C LEU A 225 11.57 14.37 4.83
N ASP A 226 12.11 15.45 5.36
CA ASP A 226 13.21 15.39 6.31
C ASP A 226 12.75 14.59 7.53
N ASN A 227 11.64 14.97 8.16
CA ASN A 227 11.11 14.33 9.37
C ASN A 227 10.72 12.85 9.18
N THR A 228 10.42 12.46 7.94
CA THR A 228 10.05 11.08 7.58
C THR A 228 11.14 10.34 6.81
N SER A 229 12.39 10.79 6.91
CA SER A 229 13.53 10.05 6.34
C SER A 229 13.66 8.67 6.99
N ILE A 230 14.22 7.71 6.25
CA ILE A 230 14.35 6.32 6.72
C ILE A 230 15.13 6.23 8.04
N ASP A 231 16.16 7.04 8.21
CA ASP A 231 16.94 7.06 9.45
C ASP A 231 16.15 7.62 10.63
N ARG A 232 15.30 8.63 10.40
CA ARG A 232 14.37 9.12 11.42
C ARG A 232 13.29 8.08 11.74
N LEU A 233 12.70 7.43 10.73
CA LEU A 233 11.69 6.40 10.94
C LEU A 233 12.21 5.20 11.73
N LYS A 234 13.46 4.79 11.50
CA LYS A 234 14.13 3.77 12.31
C LYS A 234 14.23 4.18 13.77
N LYS A 235 14.60 5.44 14.02
CA LYS A 235 14.72 5.97 15.38
C LYS A 235 13.35 6.03 16.06
N LEU A 236 12.34 6.56 15.37
CA LEU A 236 10.97 6.59 15.88
C LEU A 236 10.42 5.18 16.15
N GLU A 237 10.78 4.18 15.33
CA GLU A 237 10.42 2.77 15.57
C GLU A 237 11.07 2.24 16.86
N GLU A 238 12.34 2.58 17.13
CA GLU A 238 13.04 2.21 18.36
C GLU A 238 12.42 2.90 19.59
N ASP A 239 12.04 4.17 19.47
CA ASP A 239 11.48 4.98 20.56
C ASP A 239 10.11 4.48 21.05
N VAL A 240 9.34 3.79 20.19
CA VAL A 240 8.02 3.22 20.52
C VAL A 240 8.04 1.70 20.75
N ASP A 241 9.21 1.10 20.97
CA ASP A 241 9.41 -0.35 21.16
C ASP A 241 8.88 -1.21 19.98
N GLY A 242 8.96 -0.65 18.77
CA GLY A 242 8.56 -1.30 17.53
C GLY A 242 7.24 -0.80 16.94
N PHE A 243 7.14 -0.90 15.62
CA PHE A 243 5.94 -0.46 14.91
C PHE A 243 4.82 -1.52 15.00
N ALA A 244 3.57 -1.10 15.22
CA ALA A 244 2.44 -2.01 15.38
C ALA A 244 2.19 -2.92 14.15
N GLU A 245 2.58 -2.48 12.95
CA GLU A 245 2.49 -3.32 11.73
C GLU A 245 3.68 -4.29 11.56
N LYS A 246 4.62 -4.34 12.53
CA LYS A 246 5.77 -5.25 12.50
C LYS A 246 5.34 -6.68 12.87
N PRO A 247 5.57 -7.68 11.99
CA PRO A 247 5.25 -9.07 12.30
C PRO A 247 6.21 -9.65 13.34
N ALA A 248 5.73 -10.63 14.08
CA ALA A 248 6.55 -11.37 15.05
C ALA A 248 7.73 -12.06 14.34
N GLY A 249 8.95 -11.85 14.86
CA GLY A 249 10.18 -12.40 14.28
C GLY A 249 10.88 -11.52 13.24
N CYS A 250 10.31 -10.34 12.91
CA CYS A 250 11.01 -9.32 12.12
C CYS A 250 11.81 -8.40 13.06
N GLU A 251 13.13 -8.26 12.82
CA GLU A 251 14.01 -7.43 13.65
C GLU A 251 13.62 -5.94 13.58
N ARG A 252 13.47 -5.39 12.37
CA ARG A 252 13.08 -3.99 12.11
C ARG A 252 12.09 -3.89 10.96
N PHE A 253 11.07 -3.04 11.10
CA PHE A 253 10.12 -2.74 10.03
C PHE A 253 10.75 -1.83 8.97
N PHE A 254 11.44 -0.77 9.39
CA PHE A 254 12.17 0.14 8.49
C PHE A 254 13.63 -0.34 8.31
N ARG A 255 13.89 -1.16 7.29
CA ARG A 255 15.22 -1.80 7.11
C ARG A 255 16.27 -0.94 6.40
N SER A 256 16.21 -0.89 5.08
CA SER A 256 17.23 -0.21 4.26
C SER A 256 16.69 1.08 3.67
N GLY A 257 15.42 1.08 3.27
CA GLY A 257 14.85 2.19 2.52
C GLY A 257 15.50 2.41 1.15
N ARG A 258 16.29 1.46 0.66
CA ARG A 258 17.07 1.57 -0.58
C ARG A 258 16.40 0.83 -1.74
N THR A 259 16.90 1.11 -2.94
CA THR A 259 16.54 0.45 -4.20
C THR A 259 17.74 -0.34 -4.73
N GLY A 260 17.47 -1.40 -5.49
CA GLY A 260 18.50 -2.22 -6.13
C GLY A 260 19.02 -3.39 -5.29
N GLU A 261 18.51 -3.59 -4.07
CA GLU A 261 18.89 -4.75 -3.24
C GLU A 261 18.41 -6.07 -3.84
N GLY A 262 17.34 -6.03 -4.64
CA GLY A 262 16.89 -7.15 -5.46
C GLY A 262 18.00 -7.69 -6.36
N ALA A 263 18.77 -6.80 -7.00
CA ALA A 263 19.85 -7.18 -7.89
C ALA A 263 21.06 -7.79 -7.14
N GLU A 264 21.26 -7.41 -5.87
CA GLU A 264 22.34 -7.89 -5.02
C GLU A 264 22.04 -9.25 -4.38
N GLN A 265 20.78 -9.51 -4.01
CA GLN A 265 20.40 -10.68 -3.21
C GLN A 265 19.78 -11.81 -4.01
N LEU A 266 19.07 -11.53 -5.10
CA LEU A 266 18.45 -12.56 -5.93
C LEU A 266 19.49 -13.21 -6.85
N SER A 267 19.35 -14.52 -7.08
CA SER A 267 20.15 -15.20 -8.08
C SER A 267 19.82 -14.69 -9.49
N ILE A 268 20.76 -14.84 -10.43
CA ILE A 268 20.52 -14.45 -11.83
C ILE A 268 19.29 -15.18 -12.41
N GLU A 269 19.09 -16.45 -12.08
CA GLU A 269 17.94 -17.25 -12.53
C GLU A 269 16.61 -16.69 -11.99
N GLN A 270 16.56 -16.32 -10.71
CA GLN A 270 15.39 -15.69 -10.10
C GLN A 270 15.05 -14.35 -10.76
N ARG A 271 16.06 -13.52 -10.99
CA ARG A 271 15.90 -12.23 -11.66
C ARG A 271 15.41 -12.39 -13.10
N GLN A 272 15.97 -13.34 -13.86
CA GLN A 272 15.53 -13.65 -15.22
C GLN A 272 14.08 -14.15 -15.24
N ARG A 273 13.65 -14.97 -14.27
CA ARG A 273 12.26 -15.41 -14.14
C ARG A 273 11.30 -14.24 -13.92
N LEU A 274 11.63 -13.33 -13.00
CA LEU A 274 10.84 -12.12 -12.77
C LEU A 274 10.81 -11.21 -14.01
N ALA A 275 11.97 -10.92 -14.60
CA ALA A 275 12.07 -10.07 -15.79
C ALA A 275 11.28 -10.64 -16.98
N LYS A 276 11.36 -11.95 -17.22
CA LYS A 276 10.60 -12.62 -18.27
C LYS A 276 9.10 -12.61 -17.98
N GLY A 277 8.70 -13.01 -16.76
CA GLY A 277 7.30 -13.17 -16.36
C GLY A 277 6.53 -11.85 -16.23
N LEU A 278 7.22 -10.76 -15.90
CA LEU A 278 6.63 -9.44 -15.61
C LEU A 278 7.00 -8.36 -16.65
N SER A 279 7.70 -8.76 -17.72
CA SER A 279 8.29 -7.88 -18.75
C SER A 279 7.38 -6.77 -19.26
N GLY A 280 6.09 -7.07 -19.52
CA GLY A 280 5.16 -6.10 -20.08
C GLY A 280 4.94 -4.87 -19.19
N VAL A 281 4.73 -5.08 -17.88
CA VAL A 281 4.56 -3.97 -16.92
C VAL A 281 5.89 -3.33 -16.58
N MET A 282 6.96 -4.11 -16.44
CA MET A 282 8.30 -3.57 -16.22
C MET A 282 8.69 -2.58 -17.32
N LYS A 283 8.53 -2.95 -18.60
CA LYS A 283 8.78 -2.05 -19.74
C LYS A 283 7.89 -0.81 -19.72
N ARG A 284 6.59 -0.97 -19.43
CA ARG A 284 5.63 0.15 -19.36
C ARG A 284 6.05 1.22 -18.35
N PHE A 285 6.60 0.81 -17.21
CA PHE A 285 7.01 1.71 -16.13
C PHE A 285 8.53 1.94 -16.05
N GLN A 286 9.26 1.63 -17.14
CA GLN A 286 10.70 1.87 -17.25
C GLN A 286 11.52 1.20 -16.12
N TYR A 287 11.19 -0.05 -15.83
CA TYR A 287 11.99 -0.93 -14.99
C TYR A 287 12.86 -1.83 -15.85
N GLU A 288 14.12 -1.96 -15.44
CA GLU A 288 15.14 -2.77 -16.09
C GLU A 288 15.39 -4.04 -15.29
N GLY A 289 15.51 -5.17 -15.99
CA GLY A 289 15.93 -6.46 -15.42
C GLY A 289 17.27 -6.90 -16.00
N PRO A 290 17.81 -8.05 -15.59
CA PRO A 290 18.99 -8.63 -16.25
C PRO A 290 18.72 -8.88 -17.74
N GLU A 291 19.77 -8.88 -18.55
CA GLU A 291 19.68 -9.33 -19.94
C GLU A 291 19.12 -10.76 -19.99
N LEU A 292 18.13 -10.95 -20.86
CA LEU A 292 17.52 -12.25 -21.14
C LEU A 292 18.18 -12.76 -22.43
N ASP A 293 18.93 -13.86 -22.30
CA ASP A 293 19.46 -14.61 -23.45
C ASP A 293 18.34 -15.25 -24.30
#